data_AF-A0A2G3PZJ1-F1
#
_entry.id   AF-A0A2G3PZJ1-F1
#
_cell.length_a   1.000
_cell.length_b   1.000
_cell.length_c   1.000
_cell.angle_alpha   90.00
_cell.angle_beta   90.00
_cell.angle_gamma   90.00
#
_symmetry.space_group_name_H-M   'P 1'
#
loop_
_entity.id
_entity.type
_entity.pdbx_description
1 polymer ?
#
loop_
_entity_poly.entity_id
_entity_poly.type
_entity_poly.pdbx_seq_one_letter_code
_entity_poly.pdbx_strand_id
1 'polypeptide(L)'
;MKEIDSKCACKGSTLVRFIQPIILASLCEGPNHGYNLIEKISQTTIWQGNSPDATGIYRILRDMEKRGLVKSYVEAETRAAIGKRVFSITEEGRQCIGNWIHTLRQYNEGIKDIITRLEPFTPEIEKNKK
;
A
#
# COMPACT_ATOMS: atom_id res chain seq x y z
N MET A 1 -23.80 5.85 23.85
CA MET A 1 -22.58 5.32 23.21
C MET A 1 -22.53 5.93 21.81
N LYS A 2 -21.67 6.93 21.57
CA LYS A 2 -21.62 7.61 20.25
C LYS A 2 -21.11 6.62 19.21
N GLU A 3 -21.80 6.50 18.08
CA GLU A 3 -21.30 5.78 16.91
C GLU A 3 -19.89 6.27 16.61
N ILE A 4 -18.91 5.38 16.74
CA ILE A 4 -17.54 5.66 16.34
C ILE A 4 -17.56 5.60 14.82
N ASP A 5 -17.56 6.77 14.19
CA ASP A 5 -17.47 6.88 12.75
C ASP A 5 -16.27 6.07 12.25
N SER A 6 -16.58 5.02 11.47
CA SER A 6 -15.61 4.14 10.82
C SER A 6 -14.58 4.88 9.96
N LYS A 7 -14.80 6.17 9.68
CA LYS A 7 -13.92 7.05 8.91
C LYS A 7 -13.07 8.01 9.76
N CYS A 8 -12.99 7.85 11.08
CA CYS A 8 -12.07 8.66 11.89
C CYS A 8 -10.65 8.62 11.32
N ALA A 9 -10.01 9.78 11.13
CA ALA A 9 -8.62 9.87 10.69
C ALA A 9 -7.66 9.10 11.62
N CYS A 10 -8.02 9.01 12.90
CA CYS A 10 -7.33 8.23 13.93
C CYS A 10 -7.33 6.70 13.69
N LYS A 11 -8.11 6.21 12.71
CA LYS A 11 -8.18 4.80 12.32
C LYS A 11 -7.40 4.49 11.03
N GLY A 12 -6.58 5.43 10.55
CA GLY A 12 -5.61 5.16 9.48
C GLY A 12 -6.14 5.24 8.05
N SER A 13 -7.30 5.86 7.82
CA SER A 13 -7.94 5.97 6.49
C SER A 13 -7.17 6.80 5.45
N THR A 14 -6.04 7.40 5.79
CA THR A 14 -5.30 8.37 4.95
C THR A 14 -3.93 7.88 4.43
N LEU A 15 -3.59 6.59 4.59
CA LEU A 15 -2.23 6.07 4.34
C LEU A 15 -1.87 5.76 2.87
N VAL A 16 -2.50 6.43 1.90
CA VAL A 16 -2.35 6.20 0.44
C VAL A 16 -0.90 6.27 -0.05
N ARG A 17 -0.02 7.00 0.65
CA ARG A 17 1.39 7.18 0.26
C ARG A 17 2.22 5.89 0.23
N PHE A 18 1.82 4.85 0.95
CA PHE A 18 2.62 3.63 1.11
C PHE A 18 2.32 2.55 0.05
N ILE A 19 1.48 2.86 -0.95
CA ILE A 19 1.05 1.89 -1.97
C ILE A 19 2.14 1.59 -2.98
N GLN A 20 2.84 2.63 -3.46
CA GLN A 20 3.92 2.47 -4.45
C GLN A 20 5.03 1.51 -3.99
N PRO A 21 5.57 1.60 -2.75
CA PRO A 21 6.60 0.66 -2.32
C PRO A 21 6.09 -0.78 -2.22
N ILE A 22 4.81 -1.01 -1.90
CA ILE A 22 4.23 -2.37 -1.89
C ILE A 22 4.11 -2.92 -3.31
N ILE A 23 3.67 -2.09 -4.26
CA ILE A 23 3.62 -2.47 -5.69
C ILE A 23 5.03 -2.85 -6.18
N LEU A 24 6.03 -2.00 -5.91
CA LEU A 24 7.41 -2.26 -6.33
C LEU A 24 7.97 -3.52 -5.69
N ALA A 25 7.75 -3.74 -4.39
CA ALA A 25 8.17 -4.94 -3.69
C ALA A 25 7.53 -6.20 -4.31
N SER A 26 6.22 -6.19 -4.55
CA SER A 26 5.52 -7.31 -5.19
C SER A 26 6.01 -7.56 -6.62
N LEU A 27 6.37 -6.53 -7.38
CA LEU A 27 6.85 -6.68 -8.75
C LEU A 27 8.34 -7.08 -8.82
N CYS A 28 9.09 -6.95 -7.73
CA CYS A 28 10.43 -7.52 -7.60
C CYS A 28 10.40 -9.05 -7.45
N GLU A 29 9.33 -9.61 -6.88
CA GLU A 29 9.12 -11.07 -6.82
C GLU A 29 8.80 -11.65 -8.20
N GLY A 30 8.23 -10.84 -9.08
CA GLY A 30 7.95 -11.18 -10.48
C GLY A 30 6.83 -10.34 -11.09
N PRO A 31 6.65 -10.40 -12.42
CA PRO A 31 5.51 -9.77 -13.10
C PRO A 31 4.17 -10.25 -12.54
N ASN A 32 3.18 -9.36 -12.43
CA ASN A 32 1.90 -9.70 -11.83
C ASN A 32 0.71 -8.92 -12.42
N HIS A 33 -0.49 -9.46 -12.29
CA HIS A 33 -1.71 -8.80 -12.74
C HIS A 33 -2.13 -7.68 -11.77
N GLY A 34 -2.75 -6.63 -12.31
CA GLY A 34 -3.24 -5.50 -11.51
C GLY A 34 -4.17 -5.91 -10.37
N TYR A 35 -5.06 -6.88 -10.60
CA TYR A 35 -5.95 -7.42 -9.57
C TYR A 35 -5.20 -8.09 -8.41
N ASN A 36 -4.21 -8.93 -8.70
CA ASN A 36 -3.41 -9.59 -7.68
C ASN A 36 -2.58 -8.58 -6.87
N LEU A 37 -2.11 -7.50 -7.51
CA LEU A 37 -1.44 -6.40 -6.79
C LEU A 37 -2.40 -5.71 -5.80
N ILE A 38 -3.65 -5.48 -6.21
CA ILE A 38 -4.70 -4.92 -5.33
C ILE A 38 -4.93 -5.85 -4.12
N GLU A 39 -5.07 -7.14 -4.36
CA GLU A 39 -5.24 -8.14 -3.30
C GLU A 39 -4.06 -8.12 -2.31
N LYS A 40 -2.82 -8.17 -2.81
CA LYS A 40 -1.62 -8.09 -1.97
C LYS A 40 -1.56 -6.81 -1.13
N ILE A 41 -1.93 -5.66 -1.69
CA ILE A 41 -1.98 -4.38 -0.94
C ILE A 41 -2.99 -4.48 0.22
N SER A 42 -4.18 -5.04 -0.06
CA SER A 42 -5.25 -5.17 0.94
C SER A 42 -4.89 -6.05 2.14
N GLN A 43 -4.00 -7.04 1.94
CA GLN A 43 -3.55 -7.97 2.96
C GLN A 43 -2.43 -7.42 3.87
N THR A 44 -1.86 -6.26 3.54
CA THR A 44 -0.80 -5.69 4.37
C THR A 44 -1.34 -5.11 5.68
N THR A 45 -0.52 -5.18 6.74
CA THR A 45 -0.85 -4.70 8.09
C THR A 45 -1.17 -3.21 8.17
N ILE A 46 -0.69 -2.43 7.19
CA ILE A 46 -0.92 -0.99 7.09
C ILE A 46 -2.39 -0.69 6.74
N TRP A 47 -3.05 -1.54 5.95
CA TRP A 47 -4.43 -1.28 5.53
C TRP A 47 -5.48 -2.07 6.29
N GLN A 48 -5.13 -3.20 6.92
CA GLN A 48 -6.06 -3.98 7.77
C GLN A 48 -7.42 -4.24 7.08
N GLY A 49 -7.42 -4.49 5.77
CA GLY A 49 -8.63 -4.66 4.96
C GLY A 49 -9.29 -3.38 4.43
N ASN A 50 -8.79 -2.19 4.76
CA ASN A 50 -9.29 -0.88 4.30
C ASN A 50 -8.45 -0.29 3.15
N SER A 51 -7.99 -1.10 2.19
CA SER A 51 -7.23 -0.61 1.03
C SER A 51 -8.06 0.36 0.18
N PRO A 52 -7.42 1.32 -0.54
CA PRO A 52 -8.13 2.10 -1.54
C PRO A 52 -8.83 1.21 -2.55
N ASP A 53 -9.89 1.74 -3.14
CA ASP A 53 -10.59 1.03 -4.19
C ASP A 53 -9.67 0.70 -5.38
N ALA A 54 -10.09 -0.29 -6.17
CA ALA A 54 -9.36 -0.74 -7.35
C ALA A 54 -9.06 0.43 -8.31
N THR A 55 -9.98 1.39 -8.46
CA THR A 55 -9.82 2.57 -9.34
C THR A 55 -8.63 3.43 -8.90
N GLY A 56 -8.47 3.65 -7.61
CA GLY A 56 -7.34 4.36 -7.01
C GLY A 56 -6.02 3.65 -7.23
N ILE A 57 -5.99 2.33 -7.07
CA ILE A 57 -4.77 1.53 -7.33
C ILE A 57 -4.40 1.54 -8.81
N TYR A 58 -5.37 1.38 -9.72
CA TYR A 58 -5.11 1.49 -11.15
C TYR A 58 -4.66 2.88 -11.58
N ARG A 59 -5.14 3.94 -10.93
CA ARG A 59 -4.61 5.29 -11.14
C ARG A 59 -3.15 5.38 -10.74
N ILE A 60 -2.77 4.85 -9.57
CA ILE A 60 -1.38 4.81 -9.11
C ILE A 60 -0.50 4.01 -10.08
N LEU A 61 -0.95 2.83 -10.55
CA LEU A 61 -0.22 2.04 -11.54
C LEU A 61 0.01 2.80 -12.85
N ARG A 62 -1.01 3.51 -13.36
CA ARG A 62 -0.87 4.37 -14.54
C ARG A 62 0.13 5.50 -14.31
N ASP A 63 0.13 6.12 -13.14
CA ASP A 63 1.06 7.20 -12.82
C ASP A 63 2.49 6.67 -12.64
N MET A 64 2.67 5.48 -12.07
CA MET A 64 3.96 4.80 -11.99
C MET A 64 4.49 4.42 -13.38
N GLU A 65 3.62 3.98 -14.28
CA GLU A 65 3.96 3.65 -15.68
C GLU A 65 4.38 4.90 -16.45
N LYS A 66 3.64 6.00 -16.32
CA LYS A 66 4.02 7.32 -16.91
C LYS A 66 5.37 7.83 -16.41
N ARG A 67 5.73 7.53 -15.16
CA ARG A 67 7.02 7.89 -14.54
C ARG A 67 8.14 6.88 -14.87
N GLY A 68 7.85 5.84 -15.65
CA GLY A 68 8.83 4.83 -16.04
C GLY A 68 9.25 3.88 -14.92
N LEU A 69 8.52 3.80 -13.80
CA LEU A 69 8.85 2.91 -12.67
C LEU A 69 8.37 1.47 -12.88
N VAL A 70 7.32 1.31 -13.69
CA VAL A 70 6.74 0.02 -14.08
C VAL A 70 6.41 0.07 -15.57
N LYS A 71 6.28 -1.10 -16.17
CA LYS A 71 5.76 -1.26 -17.53
C LYS A 71 4.70 -2.35 -17.52
N SER A 72 3.78 -2.30 -18.47
CA SER A 72 2.75 -3.33 -18.62
C SER A 72 2.61 -3.83 -20.04
N TYR A 73 2.01 -5.00 -20.17
CA TYR A 73 1.53 -5.55 -21.44
C TYR A 73 0.16 -6.21 -21.22
N VAL A 74 -0.57 -6.41 -22.31
CA VAL A 74 -1.82 -7.18 -22.31
C VAL A 74 -1.46 -8.61 -22.67
N GLU A 75 -1.81 -9.55 -21.80
CA GLU A 75 -1.66 -10.98 -22.10
C GLU A 75 -2.62 -11.38 -23.22
N ALA A 76 -2.13 -12.16 -24.19
CA ALA A 76 -2.89 -12.54 -25.37
C ALA A 76 -4.18 -13.28 -24.99
N GLU A 77 -5.27 -12.97 -25.70
CA GLU A 77 -6.58 -13.53 -25.43
C GLU A 77 -6.60 -15.05 -25.61
N THR A 78 -6.99 -15.77 -24.56
CA THR A 78 -7.69 -17.04 -24.74
C THR A 78 -9.18 -16.75 -24.69
N ARG A 79 -10.03 -17.54 -25.38
CA ARG A 79 -11.48 -17.34 -25.55
C ARG A 79 -12.30 -17.08 -24.27
N ALA A 80 -11.70 -17.16 -23.08
CA ALA A 80 -12.33 -16.98 -21.78
C ALA A 80 -11.84 -15.75 -20.97
N ALA A 81 -10.85 -14.98 -21.43
CA ALA A 81 -10.31 -13.86 -20.66
C ALA A 81 -10.16 -12.59 -21.51
N ILE A 82 -10.93 -11.55 -21.17
CA ILE A 82 -10.65 -10.16 -21.57
C ILE A 82 -9.20 -9.87 -21.18
N GLY A 83 -8.39 -9.39 -22.13
CA GLY A 83 -6.94 -9.22 -21.98
C GLY A 83 -6.52 -8.65 -20.63
N LYS A 84 -5.90 -9.49 -19.78
CA LYS A 84 -5.45 -9.08 -18.45
C LYS A 84 -4.15 -8.31 -18.57
N ARG A 85 -4.09 -7.09 -18.00
CA ARG A 85 -2.83 -6.34 -17.92
C ARG A 85 -1.90 -6.97 -16.90
N VAL A 86 -0.70 -7.30 -17.35
CA VAL A 86 0.42 -7.73 -16.51
C VAL A 86 1.37 -6.57 -16.35
N PHE A 87 1.80 -6.31 -15.12
CA PHE A 87 2.78 -5.28 -14.77
C PHE A 87 4.12 -5.92 -14.42
N SER A 88 5.20 -5.22 -14.71
CA SER A 88 6.57 -5.59 -14.32
C SER A 88 7.35 -4.34 -13.93
N ILE A 89 8.30 -4.49 -13.01
CA ILE A 89 9.17 -3.39 -12.57
C ILE A 89 10.25 -3.10 -13.62
N THR A 90 10.59 -1.82 -13.81
CA THR A 90 11.71 -1.37 -14.65
C THR A 90 13.00 -1.24 -13.84
N GLU A 91 14.11 -0.86 -14.48
CA GLU A 91 15.35 -0.61 -13.76
C GLU A 91 15.27 0.67 -12.91
N GLU A 92 14.65 1.71 -13.44
CA GLU A 92 14.35 2.95 -12.71
C GLU A 92 13.45 2.67 -11.50
N GLY A 93 12.48 1.76 -11.66
CA GLY A 93 11.65 1.25 -10.56
C GLY A 93 12.46 0.58 -9.46
N ARG A 94 13.46 -0.25 -9.81
CA ARG A 94 14.36 -0.89 -8.83
C ARG A 94 15.21 0.13 -8.08
N GLN A 95 15.77 1.12 -8.77
CA GLN A 95 16.53 2.20 -8.13
C GLN A 95 15.64 3.00 -7.14
N CYS A 96 14.37 3.19 -7.49
CA CYS A 96 13.41 3.86 -6.62
C CYS A 96 13.18 3.13 -5.27
N ILE A 97 13.39 1.81 -5.21
CA ILE A 97 13.25 1.04 -3.96
C ILE A 97 14.24 1.51 -2.90
N GLY A 98 15.48 1.86 -3.27
CA GLY A 98 16.46 2.41 -2.32
C GLY A 98 15.95 3.68 -1.64
N ASN A 99 15.37 4.59 -2.42
CA ASN A 99 14.75 5.82 -1.91
C ASN A 99 13.54 5.52 -1.02
N TRP A 100 12.73 4.52 -1.39
CA TRP A 100 11.61 4.09 -0.56
C TRP A 100 12.06 3.51 0.78
N ILE A 101 13.13 2.70 0.82
CA ILE A 101 13.66 2.18 2.08
C ILE A 101 14.09 3.34 3.00
N HIS A 102 14.80 4.34 2.47
CA HIS A 102 15.18 5.52 3.24
C HIS A 102 13.96 6.29 3.77
N THR A 103 13.00 6.57 2.88
CA THR A 103 11.76 7.29 3.21
C THR A 103 10.94 6.55 4.27
N LEU A 104 10.80 5.22 4.14
CA LEU A 104 10.07 4.38 5.09
C LEU A 104 10.73 4.35 6.47
N ARG A 105 12.08 4.31 6.53
CA ARG A 105 12.82 4.40 7.79
C ARG A 105 12.58 5.74 8.49
N GLN A 106 12.65 6.85 7.74
CA GLN A 106 12.35 8.18 8.30
C GLN A 106 10.91 8.26 8.84
N TYR A 107 9.95 7.70 8.11
CA TYR A 107 8.57 7.63 8.59
C TYR A 107 8.43 6.78 9.84
N ASN A 108 9.11 5.65 9.92
CA ASN A 108 9.08 4.78 11.09
C ASN A 108 9.60 5.50 12.34
N GLU A 109 10.71 6.22 12.22
CA GLU A 109 11.22 7.03 13.34
C GLU A 109 10.24 8.16 13.72
N GLY A 110 9.73 8.91 12.75
CA GLY A 110 8.73 9.96 13.04
C GLY A 110 7.44 9.41 13.67
N ILE A 111 6.99 8.21 13.28
CA ILE A 111 5.85 7.53 13.91
C ILE A 111 6.18 7.15 15.36
N LYS A 112 7.36 6.58 15.62
CA LYS A 112 7.81 6.25 16.98
C LYS A 112 7.85 7.50 17.86
N ASP A 113 8.41 8.60 17.35
CA ASP A 113 8.48 9.87 18.10
C ASP A 113 7.07 10.37 18.49
N ILE A 114 6.11 10.27 17.57
CA ILE A 114 4.72 10.62 17.85
C ILE A 114 4.11 9.67 18.90
N ILE A 115 4.33 8.37 18.78
CA ILE A 115 3.84 7.36 19.74
C ILE A 115 4.40 7.66 21.14
N THR A 116 5.72 7.79 21.29
CA THR A 116 6.36 8.09 22.57
C THR A 116 5.85 9.39 23.19
N ARG A 117 5.54 10.39 22.36
CA ARG A 117 4.94 11.64 22.85
C ARG A 117 3.50 11.48 23.33
N LEU A 118 2.72 10.57 22.72
CA LEU A 118 1.30 10.38 23.04
C LEU A 118 1.07 9.37 24.17
N GLU A 119 1.95 8.37 24.34
CA GLU A 119 1.83 7.31 25.34
C GLU A 119 1.50 7.81 26.76
N PRO A 120 2.17 8.86 27.31
CA PRO A 120 1.85 9.37 28.65
C PRO A 120 0.44 9.95 28.81
N PHE A 121 -0.24 10.27 27.70
CA PHE A 121 -1.59 10.82 27.69
C PHE A 121 -2.67 9.77 27.38
N THR A 122 -2.27 8.51 27.19
CA THR A 122 -3.23 7.42 26.97
C THR A 122 -3.75 6.90 28.31
N PRO A 123 -5.06 6.81 28.53
CA PRO A 123 -5.61 6.20 29.73
C PRO A 123 -5.22 4.71 29.75
N GLU A 124 -4.81 4.19 30.92
CA GLU A 124 -4.59 2.76 31.11
C GLU A 124 -5.88 2.01 30.77
N ILE A 125 -5.91 1.33 29.61
CA ILE A 125 -6.98 0.39 29.33
C ILE A 125 -6.73 -0.79 30.27
N GLU A 126 -7.50 -0.85 31.36
CA GLU A 126 -7.45 -1.89 32.38
C GLU A 126 -7.25 -3.27 31.75
N LYS A 127 -6.04 -3.83 31.91
CA LYS A 127 -5.76 -5.25 31.72
C LYS A 127 -6.42 -6.02 32.86
N ASN A 128 -7.75 -6.06 32.89
CA ASN A 128 -8.50 -6.89 33.83
C ASN A 128 -9.82 -7.34 33.20
N LYS A 129 -9.77 -8.46 32.47
CA LYS A 129 -10.81 -9.49 32.59
C LYS A 129 -10.12 -10.85 32.69
N LYS A 130 -10.16 -11.37 33.92
CA LYS A 130 -10.22 -12.80 34.22
C LYS A 130 -11.24 -13.50 33.33
#